data_AF-A0A4Z0PX95-F1
#
_entry.id   AF-A0A4Z0PX95-F1
#
_cell.length_a   1.000
_cell.length_b   1.000
_cell.length_c   1.000
_cell.angle_alpha   90.00
_cell.angle_beta   90.00
_cell.angle_gamma   90.00
#
_symmetry.space_group_name_H-M   'P 1'
#
loop_
_entity.id
_entity.type
_entity.pdbx_description
1 polymer ?
#
loop_
_entity_poly.entity_id
_entity_poly.type
_entity_poly.pdbx_seq_one_letter_code
_entity_poly.pdbx_strand_id
1 'polypeptide(L)'
;MTELTTTTADGLHIIVRMPDDHPWVRESLEKACAAEARRQMENTPAPDPACAVPRAAELLGLHPETVRDYMRLPDNHPRRLHYVPGESSRGDRVLLSQLHDWQRRNRTDAALIEPAAAIRRRRAGRPA
;
A
#
# COMPACT_ATOMS: atom_id res chain seq x y z
N MET A 1 6.64 -12.19 -46.11
CA MET A 1 8.02 -11.68 -46.25
C MET A 1 7.83 -10.23 -46.58
N THR A 2 8.29 -9.31 -45.73
CA THR A 2 7.99 -7.88 -45.90
C THR A 2 9.11 -7.23 -46.71
N GLU A 3 8.77 -6.60 -47.83
CA GLU A 3 9.74 -5.90 -48.67
C GLU A 3 9.55 -4.40 -48.52
N LEU A 4 10.60 -3.70 -48.07
CA LEU A 4 10.66 -2.24 -48.07
C LEU A 4 11.46 -1.80 -49.27
N THR A 5 10.84 -1.00 -50.14
CA THR A 5 11.51 -0.40 -51.29
C THR A 5 11.67 1.08 -51.05
N THR A 6 12.89 1.58 -51.25
CA THR A 6 13.19 3.01 -51.22
C THR A 6 14.14 3.35 -52.35
N THR A 7 14.03 4.57 -52.86
CA THR A 7 14.90 5.07 -53.94
C THR A 7 15.73 6.21 -53.36
N THR A 8 17.05 6.09 -53.44
CA THR A 8 17.94 7.15 -52.95
C THR A 8 17.88 8.38 -53.87
N ALA A 9 18.38 9.52 -53.41
CA ALA A 9 18.39 10.77 -54.17
C ALA A 9 19.13 10.67 -55.51
N ASP A 10 20.08 9.75 -55.62
CA ASP A 10 20.85 9.47 -56.85
C ASP A 10 20.16 8.46 -57.79
N GLY A 11 18.91 8.09 -57.50
CA GLY A 11 18.11 7.17 -58.33
C GLY A 11 18.40 5.68 -58.13
N LEU A 12 19.16 5.30 -57.08
CA LEU A 12 19.40 3.89 -56.79
C LEU A 12 18.19 3.27 -56.09
N HIS A 13 17.59 2.27 -56.73
CA HIS A 13 16.52 1.48 -56.13
C HIS A 13 17.09 0.43 -55.17
N ILE A 14 16.78 0.59 -53.88
CA ILE A 14 17.17 -0.34 -52.83
C ILE A 14 15.94 -1.12 -52.39
N ILE A 15 16.03 -2.45 -52.47
CA ILE A 15 15.00 -3.39 -52.00
C ILE A 15 15.56 -4.10 -50.77
N VAL A 16 14.99 -3.82 -49.60
CA VAL A 16 15.33 -4.51 -48.35
C VAL A 16 14.27 -5.56 -48.07
N ARG A 17 14.69 -6.83 -48.11
CA ARG A 17 13.86 -7.99 -47.83
C ARG A 17 13.99 -8.37 -46.36
N MET A 18 12.90 -8.19 -45.61
CA MET A 18 12.83 -8.45 -44.19
C MET A 18 12.08 -9.79 -43.98
N PRO A 19 12.71 -10.83 -43.41
CA PRO A 19 12.00 -12.06 -43.02
C PRO A 19 10.95 -11.79 -41.94
N ASP A 20 9.77 -12.42 -42.03
CA ASP A 20 8.59 -12.04 -41.23
C ASP A 20 8.72 -12.32 -39.72
N ASP A 21 9.59 -13.25 -39.33
CA ASP A 21 9.85 -13.58 -37.94
C ASP A 21 11.19 -12.95 -37.54
N HIS A 22 11.12 -11.70 -37.12
CA HIS A 22 12.26 -10.98 -36.58
C HIS A 22 12.32 -11.19 -35.06
N PRO A 23 13.12 -12.15 -34.56
CA PRO A 23 13.25 -12.36 -33.11
C PRO A 23 13.69 -11.09 -32.37
N TRP A 24 14.44 -10.20 -33.03
CA TRP A 24 14.85 -8.91 -32.48
C TRP A 24 13.69 -7.92 -32.28
N VAL A 25 12.60 -8.01 -33.07
CA VAL A 25 11.39 -7.17 -32.88
C VAL A 25 10.65 -7.61 -31.63
N ARG A 26 10.49 -8.93 -31.43
CA ARG A 26 9.89 -9.49 -30.21
C ARG A 26 10.72 -9.07 -28.98
N GLU A 27 12.03 -9.24 -29.04
CA GLU A 27 12.94 -8.83 -27.98
C GLU A 27 12.87 -7.32 -27.69
N SER A 28 12.75 -6.49 -28.73
CA SER A 28 12.63 -5.03 -28.58
C SER A 28 11.29 -4.62 -27.96
N LEU A 29 10.19 -5.29 -28.34
CA LEU A 29 8.88 -5.07 -27.74
C LEU A 29 8.85 -5.54 -26.29
N GLU A 30 9.43 -6.68 -25.95
CA GLU A 30 9.57 -7.16 -24.58
C GLU A 30 10.38 -6.18 -23.72
N LYS A 31 11.48 -5.65 -24.25
CA LYS A 31 12.29 -4.62 -23.58
C LYS A 31 11.52 -3.32 -23.37
N ALA A 32 10.76 -2.87 -24.38
CA ALA A 32 9.93 -1.67 -24.28
C ALA A 32 8.80 -1.85 -23.25
N CYS A 33 8.11 -2.98 -23.27
CA CYS A 33 7.09 -3.33 -22.28
C CYS A 33 7.67 -3.40 -20.86
N ALA A 34 8.84 -4.01 -20.68
CA ALA A 34 9.50 -4.07 -19.38
C ALA A 34 9.93 -2.67 -18.88
N ALA A 35 10.40 -1.80 -19.78
CA ALA A 35 10.76 -0.42 -19.43
C ALA A 35 9.52 0.39 -19.02
N GLU A 36 8.41 0.25 -19.74
CA GLU A 36 7.17 0.95 -19.43
C GLU A 36 6.52 0.43 -18.14
N ALA A 37 6.54 -0.88 -17.91
CA ALA A 37 6.08 -1.47 -16.65
C ALA A 37 6.87 -0.92 -15.45
N ARG A 38 8.20 -0.78 -15.57
CA ARG A 38 9.03 -0.16 -14.51
C ARG A 38 8.64 1.28 -14.25
N ARG A 39 8.45 2.09 -15.31
CA ARG A 39 8.00 3.49 -15.18
C ARG A 39 6.63 3.58 -14.50
N GLN A 40 5.71 2.68 -14.82
CA GLN A 40 4.40 2.65 -14.18
C GLN A 40 4.50 2.27 -12.70
N MET A 41 5.34 1.28 -12.36
CA MET A 41 5.59 0.89 -10.98
C MET A 41 6.23 2.02 -10.16
N GLU A 42 7.18 2.76 -10.74
CA GLU A 42 7.83 3.92 -10.10
C GLU A 42 6.85 5.07 -9.83
N ASN A 43 5.87 5.27 -10.72
CA ASN A 43 4.86 6.33 -10.58
C ASN A 43 3.60 5.88 -9.82
N THR A 44 3.50 4.61 -9.44
CA THR A 44 2.35 4.10 -8.68
C THR A 44 2.47 4.57 -7.24
N PRO A 45 1.47 5.30 -6.69
CA PRO A 45 1.50 5.68 -5.29
C PRO A 45 1.53 4.42 -4.42
N ALA A 46 2.34 4.44 -3.36
CA ALA A 46 2.42 3.32 -2.44
C ALA A 46 1.03 2.99 -1.88
N PRO A 47 0.65 1.70 -1.82
CA PRO A 47 -0.65 1.31 -1.26
C PRO A 47 -0.74 1.76 0.20
N ASP A 48 -1.95 2.11 0.64
CA ASP A 48 -2.18 2.55 2.02
C ASP A 48 -1.76 1.45 3.01
N PRO A 49 -0.80 1.72 3.92
CA PRO A 49 -0.30 0.72 4.84
C PRO A 49 -1.41 0.18 5.76
N ALA A 50 -1.57 -1.14 5.77
CA ALA A 50 -2.49 -1.83 6.66
C ALA A 50 -1.73 -2.33 7.90
N CYS A 51 -2.14 -1.91 9.09
CA CYS A 51 -1.50 -2.30 10.35
C CYS A 51 -2.38 -3.25 11.16
N ALA A 52 -1.76 -4.18 11.88
CA ALA A 52 -2.46 -5.07 12.81
C ALA A 52 -2.97 -4.30 14.04
N VAL A 53 -4.01 -4.82 14.70
CA VAL A 53 -4.60 -4.20 15.90
C VAL A 53 -3.57 -3.81 16.97
N PRO A 54 -2.56 -4.63 17.33
CA PRO A 54 -1.56 -4.22 18.32
C PRO A 54 -0.77 -2.97 17.88
N ARG A 55 -0.43 -2.86 16.59
CA ARG A 55 0.29 -1.71 16.04
C ARG A 55 -0.60 -0.47 15.99
N ALA A 56 -1.88 -0.62 15.63
CA ALA A 56 -2.84 0.48 15.69
C ALA A 56 -3.00 1.00 17.13
N ALA A 57 -3.05 0.10 18.11
CA ALA A 57 -3.14 0.45 19.53
C ALA A 57 -1.92 1.27 20.00
N GLU A 58 -0.71 0.89 19.60
CA GLU A 58 0.51 1.67 19.85
C GLU A 58 0.43 3.08 19.26
N LEU A 59 -0.02 3.22 18.01
CA LEU A 59 -0.16 4.51 17.33
C LEU A 59 -1.22 5.42 17.98
N LEU A 60 -2.25 4.83 18.58
CA LEU A 60 -3.31 5.54 19.30
C LEU A 60 -2.98 5.78 20.78
N GLY A 61 -1.96 5.12 21.34
CA GLY A 61 -1.70 5.13 22.79
C GLY A 61 -2.79 4.42 23.61
N LEU A 62 -3.45 3.41 23.04
CA LEU A 62 -4.56 2.68 23.66
C LEU A 62 -4.22 1.21 23.94
N HIS A 63 -5.05 0.54 24.73
CA HIS A 63 -4.98 -0.90 24.88
C HIS A 63 -5.56 -1.60 23.63
N PRO A 64 -4.97 -2.73 23.14
CA PRO A 64 -5.45 -3.41 21.94
C PRO A 64 -6.92 -3.83 21.99
N GLU A 65 -7.42 -4.23 23.16
CA GLU A 65 -8.84 -4.60 23.30
C GLU A 65 -9.76 -3.38 23.13
N THR A 66 -9.36 -2.19 23.59
CA THR A 66 -10.10 -0.95 23.36
C THR A 66 -10.24 -0.63 21.87
N VAL A 67 -9.19 -0.90 21.08
CA VAL A 67 -9.24 -0.76 19.62
C VAL A 67 -10.26 -1.74 19.02
N ARG A 68 -10.28 -3.00 19.49
CA ARG A 68 -11.29 -3.98 19.06
C ARG A 68 -12.69 -3.57 19.43
N ASP A 69 -12.89 -2.98 20.60
CA ASP A 69 -14.19 -2.49 21.02
C ASP A 69 -14.68 -1.39 20.07
N TYR A 70 -13.81 -0.45 19.68
CA TYR A 70 -14.15 0.56 18.67
C TYR A 70 -14.45 -0.04 17.28
N MET A 71 -13.81 -1.15 16.92
CA MET A 71 -14.10 -1.87 15.67
C MET A 71 -15.44 -2.62 15.70
N ARG A 72 -15.87 -3.09 16.89
CA ARG A 72 -17.12 -3.83 17.10
C ARG A 72 -18.35 -2.93 17.23
N LEU A 73 -18.16 -1.61 17.27
CA LEU A 73 -19.28 -0.68 17.37
C LEU A 73 -20.22 -0.79 16.15
N PRO A 74 -21.52 -0.52 16.31
CA PRO A 74 -22.48 -0.45 15.21
C PRO A 74 -22.04 0.51 14.10
N ASP A 75 -22.43 0.25 12.84
CA ASP A 75 -22.00 1.05 11.67
C ASP A 75 -22.37 2.53 11.78
N ASN A 76 -23.46 2.83 12.49
CA ASN A 76 -23.94 4.19 12.74
C ASN A 76 -23.27 4.88 13.93
N HIS A 77 -22.37 4.21 14.66
CA HIS A 77 -21.76 4.79 15.85
C HIS A 77 -20.64 5.79 15.47
N PRO A 78 -20.64 7.02 16.00
CA PRO A 78 -19.69 8.06 15.59
C PRO A 78 -18.23 7.69 15.86
N ARG A 79 -17.98 6.91 16.91
CA ARG A 79 -16.65 6.42 17.29
C ARG A 79 -16.23 5.10 16.65
N ARG A 80 -16.98 4.56 15.69
CA ARG A 80 -16.60 3.30 15.05
C ARG A 80 -15.29 3.46 14.28
N LEU A 81 -14.36 2.53 14.52
CA LEU A 81 -13.11 2.42 13.77
C LEU A 81 -13.30 1.43 12.62
N HIS A 82 -13.12 1.91 11.39
CA HIS A 82 -13.19 1.06 10.20
C HIS A 82 -11.93 0.19 10.08
N TYR A 83 -12.11 -1.03 9.60
CA TYR A 83 -11.04 -2.01 9.45
C TYR A 83 -11.33 -2.94 8.27
N VAL A 84 -10.28 -3.58 7.77
CA VAL A 84 -10.32 -4.64 6.76
C VAL A 84 -10.38 -5.97 7.52
N PRO A 85 -11.46 -6.76 7.36
CA PRO A 85 -11.58 -8.05 8.03
C PRO A 85 -10.56 -9.04 7.45
N GLY A 86 -9.90 -9.78 8.34
CA GLY A 86 -9.06 -10.91 7.93
C GLY A 86 -9.83 -12.24 8.00
N GLU A 87 -9.17 -13.33 7.61
CA GLU A 87 -9.70 -14.70 7.78
C GLU A 87 -9.96 -15.07 9.25
N SER A 88 -9.34 -14.34 10.17
CA SER A 88 -9.56 -14.45 11.62
C SER A 88 -9.52 -13.07 12.27
N SER A 89 -9.99 -12.98 13.52
CA SER A 89 -9.91 -11.76 14.33
C SER A 89 -8.48 -11.32 14.70
N ARG A 90 -7.45 -12.13 14.40
CA ARG A 90 -6.03 -11.73 14.42
C ARG A 90 -5.55 -11.20 13.07
N GLY A 91 -6.26 -11.57 12.00
CA GLY A 91 -6.04 -11.12 10.64
C GLY A 91 -6.59 -9.73 10.37
N ASP A 92 -7.48 -9.20 11.21
CA ASP A 92 -8.02 -7.86 11.05
C ASP A 92 -6.92 -6.80 10.96
N ARG A 93 -7.07 -5.88 9.99
CA ARG A 93 -6.13 -4.80 9.72
C ARG A 93 -6.85 -3.46 9.71
N VAL A 94 -6.18 -2.44 10.21
CA VAL A 94 -6.65 -1.06 10.12
C VAL A 94 -5.73 -0.34 9.14
N LEU A 95 -6.33 0.28 8.12
CA LEU A 95 -5.60 1.12 7.18
C LEU A 95 -5.11 2.40 7.88
N LEU A 96 -3.91 2.86 7.54
CA LEU A 96 -3.30 4.00 8.21
C LEU A 96 -4.09 5.29 7.94
N SER A 97 -4.62 5.47 6.72
CA SER A 97 -5.54 6.58 6.41
C SER A 97 -6.77 6.59 7.32
N GLN A 98 -7.42 5.43 7.48
CA GLN A 98 -8.61 5.26 8.32
C GLN A 98 -8.32 5.53 9.79
N LEU A 99 -7.14 5.12 10.27
CA LEU A 99 -6.70 5.41 11.63
C LEU A 99 -6.54 6.92 11.85
N HIS A 100 -5.93 7.63 10.90
CA HIS A 100 -5.77 9.08 10.97
C HIS A 100 -7.10 9.82 10.84
N ASP A 101 -8.00 9.37 9.97
CA ASP A 101 -9.37 9.91 9.88
C ASP A 101 -10.14 9.73 11.17
N TRP A 102 -10.07 8.54 11.76
CA TRP A 102 -10.67 8.28 13.06
C TRP A 102 -10.07 9.19 14.14
N GLN A 103 -8.74 9.33 14.19
CA GLN A 103 -8.08 10.25 15.12
C GLN A 103 -8.53 11.69 14.91
N ARG A 104 -8.65 12.17 13.67
CA ARG A 104 -9.13 13.52 13.37
C ARG A 104 -10.55 13.73 13.87
N ARG A 105 -11.45 12.78 13.62
CA ARG A 105 -12.86 12.84 14.08
C ARG A 105 -12.97 12.83 15.61
N ASN A 106 -12.12 12.07 16.31
CA ASN A 106 -12.21 11.89 17.75
C ASN A 106 -11.29 12.83 18.56
N ARG A 107 -10.31 13.49 17.91
CA ARG A 107 -9.46 14.52 18.55
C ARG A 107 -10.25 15.77 18.92
N THR A 108 -11.31 16.09 18.20
CA THR A 108 -12.15 17.26 18.49
C THR A 108 -12.83 17.15 19.86
N ASP A 109 -13.00 15.93 20.40
CA ASP A 109 -13.56 15.67 21.73
C ASP A 109 -12.51 15.38 22.82
N ALA A 110 -11.26 15.14 22.43
CA ALA A 110 -10.21 14.71 23.36
C ALA A 110 -9.34 15.91 23.76
N ALA A 111 -9.54 16.42 24.98
CA ALA A 111 -8.52 17.23 25.64
C ALA A 111 -7.16 16.51 25.53
N LEU A 112 -6.13 17.25 25.13
CA LEU A 112 -4.78 16.76 24.87
C LEU A 112 -4.30 15.85 26.03
N ILE A 113 -4.35 14.54 25.85
CA ILE A 113 -3.72 13.62 26.81
C ILE A 113 -2.25 13.56 26.43
N GLU A 114 -1.44 14.34 27.14
CA GLU A 114 0.01 14.23 27.19
C GLU A 114 0.42 12.75 27.31
N PRO A 115 1.45 12.29 26.57
CA PRO A 115 1.82 10.88 26.54
C PRO A 115 2.21 10.42 27.95
N ALA A 116 1.33 9.62 28.57
CA ALA A 116 1.58 9.05 29.88
C ALA A 116 2.83 8.17 29.82
N ALA A 117 3.90 8.64 30.45
CA ALA A 117 5.16 7.94 30.61
C ALA A 117 4.91 6.48 31.00
N ALA A 118 5.55 5.57 30.27
CA ALA A 118 5.45 4.14 30.42
C ALA A 118 5.67 3.69 31.88
N ILE A 119 4.60 3.42 32.61
CA ILE A 119 4.68 2.78 33.93
C ILE A 119 4.94 1.28 33.70
N ARG A 120 6.22 0.94 33.52
CA ARG A 120 6.71 -0.43 33.68
C ARG A 120 6.53 -0.85 35.15
N ARG A 121 5.37 -1.41 35.51
CA ARG A 121 5.22 -2.13 36.79
C ARG A 121 5.89 -3.51 36.68
N ARG A 122 7.21 -3.57 36.94
CA ARG A 122 7.86 -4.83 37.32
C ARG A 122 7.56 -5.11 38.79
N ARG A 123 6.56 -5.98 38.99
CA ARG A 123 6.44 -7.00 40.03
C ARG A 123 7.47 -6.88 41.18
N ALA A 124 7.09 -6.18 42.26
CA ALA A 124 7.80 -6.23 43.52
C ALA A 124 7.62 -7.63 44.13
N GLY A 125 8.74 -8.31 44.40
CA GLY A 125 8.78 -9.59 45.10
C GLY A 125 8.31 -9.46 46.54
N ARG A 126 7.54 -10.45 46.97
CA ARG A 126 7.00 -10.65 48.32
C ARG A 126 8.15 -11.01 49.28
N PRO A 127 8.33 -10.33 50.43
CA PRO A 127 9.23 -10.83 51.47
C PRO A 127 8.53 -11.92 52.30
N ALA A 128 9.33 -12.93 52.70
CA ALA A 128 9.03 -13.85 53.79
C ALA A 128 9.69 -13.31 55.07
#